data_AF-A0A0J9E1Z6-F1
#
_entry.id   AF-A0A0J9E1Z6-F1
#
_cell.length_a   1.000
_cell.length_b   1.000
_cell.length_c   1.000
_cell.angle_alpha   90.00
_cell.angle_beta   90.00
_cell.angle_gamma   90.00
#
_symmetry.space_group_name_H-M   'P 1'
#
loop_
_entity.id
_entity.type
_entity.pdbx_description
1 polymer ?
#
loop_
_entity_poly.entity_id
_entity_poly.type
_entity_poly.pdbx_seq_one_letter_code
_entity_poly.pdbx_strand_id
1 'polypeptide(L)'
;MRKKAGNLKSYLITICLGLLLTVSSAITVRAEQAAQGELPAAGWSLIEDRYYYLTESGQYLRNSITPDGYYVNPDGVWQPRSSVILGTEFRAPEKVPCVTDAWTGTQEIKALQGKIQNVFRQRRIRITDSAMEYLEGEKETVLLGIYKNTASGSYRLSIRTALDKSSTELNQAASYDYAVFRAFLYQLTTTPDYLEDAIYSSWREDNRWNINRMNGVWVGDSMVKYSAGDGCGYFHICPGGQK
;
A
#
# COMPACT_ATOMS: atom_id res chain seq x y z
N MET A 1 -42.60 -40.59 67.31
CA MET A 1 -42.09 -39.44 66.53
C MET A 1 -40.83 -39.84 65.78
N ARG A 2 -40.91 -40.07 64.46
CA ARG A 2 -39.75 -40.34 63.58
C ARG A 2 -39.82 -39.38 62.38
N LYS A 3 -38.74 -38.60 62.21
CA LYS A 3 -38.49 -37.67 61.10
C LYS A 3 -38.36 -38.44 59.78
N LYS A 4 -38.86 -37.88 58.67
CA LYS A 4 -38.30 -38.12 57.32
C LYS A 4 -37.73 -36.82 56.80
N ALA A 5 -36.40 -36.75 56.77
CA ALA A 5 -35.65 -35.70 56.10
C ALA A 5 -35.84 -35.86 54.59
N GLY A 6 -36.44 -34.85 53.96
CA GLY A 6 -36.53 -34.72 52.50
C GLY A 6 -35.15 -34.39 51.93
N ASN A 7 -34.79 -35.11 50.87
CA ASN A 7 -33.44 -35.28 50.37
C ASN A 7 -33.00 -34.08 49.51
N LEU A 8 -32.36 -33.07 50.13
CA LEU A 8 -31.83 -31.88 49.43
C LEU A 8 -30.77 -32.23 48.36
N LYS A 9 -30.16 -33.42 48.44
CA LYS A 9 -29.18 -33.92 47.47
C LYS A 9 -29.78 -34.24 46.09
N SER A 10 -31.10 -34.45 45.98
CA SER A 10 -31.73 -34.81 44.70
C SER A 10 -31.95 -33.61 43.79
N TYR A 11 -32.11 -32.39 44.34
CA TYR A 11 -32.42 -31.19 43.54
C TYR A 11 -31.15 -30.54 42.95
N LEU A 12 -30.01 -30.59 43.64
CA LEU A 12 -28.75 -30.06 43.09
C LEU A 12 -28.23 -30.87 41.89
N ILE A 13 -28.44 -32.19 41.87
CA ILE A 13 -27.97 -33.05 40.78
C ILE A 13 -28.77 -32.80 39.48
N THR A 14 -30.08 -32.57 39.58
CA THR A 14 -30.93 -32.31 38.40
C THR A 14 -30.64 -30.96 37.74
N ILE A 15 -30.30 -29.92 38.53
CA ILE A 15 -29.95 -28.60 37.98
C ILE A 15 -28.57 -28.64 37.30
N CYS A 16 -27.57 -29.32 37.90
CA CYS A 16 -26.26 -29.48 37.27
C CYS A 16 -26.30 -30.32 35.99
N LEU A 17 -27.16 -31.35 35.91
CA LEU A 17 -27.33 -32.14 34.68
C LEU A 17 -28.01 -31.35 33.57
N GLY A 18 -29.01 -30.52 33.91
CA GLY A 18 -29.69 -29.63 32.97
C GLY A 18 -28.77 -28.54 32.41
N LEU A 19 -27.93 -27.91 33.25
CA LEU A 19 -26.95 -26.93 32.80
C LEU A 19 -25.83 -27.56 31.95
N LEU A 20 -25.35 -28.77 32.30
CA LEU A 20 -24.37 -29.48 31.48
C LEU A 20 -24.95 -29.87 30.10
N LEU A 21 -26.21 -30.31 30.05
CA LEU A 21 -26.86 -30.69 28.78
C LEU A 21 -27.10 -29.49 27.86
N THR A 22 -27.49 -28.32 28.39
CA THR A 22 -27.68 -27.12 27.56
C THR A 22 -26.37 -26.48 27.08
N VAL A 23 -25.31 -26.55 27.91
CA VAL A 23 -23.98 -26.06 27.51
C VAL A 23 -23.33 -27.02 26.50
N SER A 24 -23.58 -28.34 26.63
CA SER A 24 -23.19 -29.32 25.61
C SER A 24 -23.87 -29.03 24.28
N SER A 25 -25.18 -28.74 24.24
CA SER A 25 -25.88 -28.43 23.00
C SER A 25 -25.36 -27.18 22.29
N ALA A 26 -25.01 -26.12 23.03
CA ALA A 26 -24.49 -24.87 22.43
C ALA A 26 -23.04 -25.02 21.90
N ILE A 27 -22.21 -25.82 22.58
CA ILE A 27 -20.86 -26.16 22.12
C ILE A 27 -20.93 -27.10 20.92
N THR A 28 -21.86 -28.07 20.93
CA THR A 28 -22.10 -28.95 19.79
C THR A 28 -22.58 -28.17 18.56
N VAL A 29 -23.48 -27.19 18.69
CA VAL A 29 -23.90 -26.35 17.54
C VAL A 29 -22.76 -25.50 16.95
N ARG A 30 -21.88 -24.92 17.79
CA ARG A 30 -20.70 -24.17 17.31
C ARG A 30 -19.64 -25.06 16.66
N ALA A 31 -19.48 -26.30 17.13
CA ALA A 31 -18.59 -27.28 16.51
C ALA A 31 -19.18 -27.90 15.23
N GLU A 32 -20.51 -28.01 15.15
CA GLU A 32 -21.22 -28.62 14.02
C GLU A 32 -21.39 -27.64 12.84
N GLN A 33 -21.44 -26.32 13.09
CA GLN A 33 -21.25 -25.30 12.04
C GLN A 33 -19.83 -25.30 11.46
N ALA A 34 -18.82 -25.73 12.24
CA ALA A 34 -17.47 -25.95 11.73
C ALA A 34 -17.31 -27.32 11.02
N ALA A 35 -18.23 -28.27 11.25
CA ALA A 35 -18.20 -29.63 10.68
C ALA A 35 -19.07 -29.79 9.41
N GLN A 36 -19.89 -28.78 9.06
CA GLN A 36 -20.60 -28.69 7.77
C GLN A 36 -19.72 -28.13 6.63
N GLY A 37 -18.39 -28.22 6.78
CA GLY A 37 -17.54 -28.82 5.73
C GLY A 37 -17.31 -28.08 4.41
N GLU A 38 -17.65 -26.81 4.27
CA GLU A 38 -16.96 -25.95 3.29
C GLU A 38 -16.15 -24.93 4.08
N LEU A 39 -14.82 -25.13 4.16
CA LEU A 39 -13.94 -24.00 4.40
C LEU A 39 -14.34 -22.92 3.38
N PRO A 40 -14.49 -21.65 3.80
CA PRO A 40 -14.81 -20.60 2.83
C PRO A 40 -13.76 -20.66 1.73
N ALA A 41 -14.20 -20.79 0.47
CA ALA A 41 -13.29 -20.73 -0.66
C ALA A 41 -12.46 -19.44 -0.53
N ALA A 42 -11.14 -19.55 -0.66
CA ALA A 42 -10.27 -18.39 -0.58
C ALA A 42 -10.73 -17.31 -1.58
N GLY A 43 -10.79 -16.06 -1.14
CA GLY A 43 -11.32 -15.00 -1.99
C GLY A 43 -11.79 -13.75 -1.24
N TRP A 44 -12.36 -12.82 -2.02
CA TRP A 44 -12.82 -11.54 -1.53
C TRP A 44 -14.12 -11.64 -0.72
N SER A 45 -14.20 -10.87 0.35
CA SER A 45 -15.42 -10.68 1.13
C SER A 45 -15.58 -9.23 1.56
N LEU A 46 -16.83 -8.76 1.51
CA LEU A 46 -17.23 -7.44 1.99
C LEU A 46 -17.79 -7.59 3.41
N ILE A 47 -17.13 -6.97 4.38
CA ILE A 47 -17.49 -7.03 5.80
C ILE A 47 -17.49 -5.60 6.33
N GLU A 48 -18.65 -5.13 6.82
CA GLU A 48 -18.82 -3.75 7.31
C GLU A 48 -18.26 -2.71 6.32
N ASP A 49 -18.70 -2.81 5.06
CA ASP A 49 -18.30 -1.92 3.95
C ASP A 49 -16.80 -1.88 3.64
N ARG A 50 -16.04 -2.91 4.07
CA ARG A 50 -14.60 -3.06 3.81
C ARG A 50 -14.30 -4.38 3.11
N TYR A 51 -13.39 -4.33 2.14
CA TYR A 51 -12.97 -5.50 1.39
C TYR A 51 -11.81 -6.20 2.08
N TYR A 52 -11.97 -7.49 2.34
CA TYR A 52 -10.95 -8.37 2.90
C TYR A 52 -10.75 -9.58 1.98
N TYR A 53 -9.55 -10.16 2.01
CA TYR A 53 -9.26 -11.40 1.29
C TYR A 53 -9.09 -12.56 2.28
N LEU A 54 -9.95 -13.58 2.22
CA LEU A 54 -9.85 -14.79 3.04
C LEU A 54 -8.90 -15.81 2.43
N THR A 55 -8.11 -16.44 3.29
CA THR A 55 -7.39 -17.67 3.00
C THR A 55 -8.32 -18.88 3.11
N GLU A 56 -7.86 -20.03 2.60
CA GLU A 56 -8.56 -21.31 2.75
C GLU A 56 -8.78 -21.71 4.22
N SER A 57 -7.98 -21.18 5.15
CA SER A 57 -8.15 -21.39 6.60
C SER A 57 -9.21 -20.48 7.24
N GLY A 58 -9.88 -19.63 6.47
CA GLY A 58 -10.88 -18.67 6.96
C GLY A 58 -10.30 -17.44 7.67
N GLN A 59 -8.99 -17.21 7.59
CA GLN A 59 -8.33 -16.01 8.10
C GLN A 59 -8.21 -14.95 7.01
N TYR A 60 -8.27 -13.66 7.34
CA TYR A 60 -8.00 -12.60 6.37
C TYR A 60 -6.51 -12.33 6.26
N LEU A 61 -6.02 -12.17 5.03
CA LEU A 61 -4.67 -11.65 4.77
C LEU A 61 -4.52 -10.25 5.36
N ARG A 62 -3.32 -9.93 5.86
CA ARG A 62 -2.98 -8.62 6.41
C ARG A 62 -1.59 -8.20 5.99
N ASN A 63 -1.41 -6.91 5.71
CA ASN A 63 -0.14 -6.31 5.30
C ASN A 63 0.57 -7.07 4.16
N SER A 64 -0.20 -7.59 3.21
CA SER A 64 0.28 -8.56 2.22
C SER A 64 -0.38 -8.31 0.87
N ILE A 65 0.15 -8.98 -0.15
CA ILE A 65 -0.39 -8.98 -1.51
C ILE A 65 -1.22 -10.25 -1.67
N THR A 66 -2.47 -10.10 -2.10
CA THR A 66 -3.37 -11.21 -2.38
C THR A 66 -2.88 -12.00 -3.61
N PRO A 67 -3.24 -13.29 -3.75
CA PRO A 67 -2.84 -14.10 -4.91
C PRO A 67 -3.22 -13.49 -6.26
N ASP A 68 -4.28 -12.69 -6.32
CA ASP A 68 -4.76 -11.99 -7.51
C ASP A 68 -4.18 -10.57 -7.67
N GLY A 69 -3.25 -10.15 -6.80
CA GLY A 69 -2.35 -9.02 -6.99
C GLY A 69 -2.72 -7.72 -6.28
N TYR A 70 -3.67 -7.72 -5.34
CA TYR A 70 -4.07 -6.53 -4.59
C TYR A 70 -3.31 -6.44 -3.25
N TYR A 71 -2.93 -5.23 -2.84
CA TYR A 71 -2.34 -5.03 -1.52
C TYR A 71 -3.43 -4.76 -0.47
N VAL A 72 -3.47 -5.59 0.58
CA VAL A 72 -4.27 -5.36 1.80
C VAL A 72 -3.40 -4.72 2.88
N ASN A 73 -3.93 -3.69 3.53
CA ASN A 73 -3.22 -2.93 4.56
C ASN A 73 -2.98 -3.76 5.86
N PRO A 74 -2.31 -3.23 6.89
CA PRO A 74 -2.10 -3.94 8.15
C PRO A 74 -3.37 -4.44 8.87
N ASP A 75 -4.50 -3.80 8.64
CA ASP A 75 -5.82 -4.22 9.16
C ASP A 75 -6.50 -5.26 8.27
N GLY A 76 -5.90 -5.61 7.12
CA GLY A 76 -6.41 -6.56 6.13
C GLY A 76 -7.38 -5.95 5.10
N VAL A 77 -7.53 -4.63 5.11
CA VAL A 77 -8.48 -3.91 4.26
C VAL A 77 -7.81 -3.54 2.95
N TRP A 78 -8.47 -3.86 1.84
CA TRP A 78 -8.17 -3.25 0.54
C TRP A 78 -9.02 -2.00 0.32
N GLN A 79 -8.38 -0.95 -0.21
CA GLN A 79 -9.06 0.28 -0.62
C GLN A 79 -8.33 0.91 -1.81
N PRO A 80 -9.05 1.51 -2.77
CA PRO A 80 -8.43 2.30 -3.82
C PRO A 80 -7.76 3.54 -3.23
N ARG A 81 -6.67 3.99 -3.85
CA ARG A 81 -5.95 5.21 -3.45
C ARG A 81 -5.94 6.22 -4.58
N SER A 82 -6.27 7.46 -4.25
CA SER A 82 -6.20 8.59 -5.16
C SER A 82 -5.75 9.86 -4.43
N SER A 83 -5.26 10.85 -5.18
CA SER A 83 -4.99 12.19 -4.66
C SER A 83 -5.14 13.21 -5.76
N VAL A 84 -5.55 14.42 -5.38
CA VAL A 84 -5.49 15.58 -6.27
C VAL A 84 -4.09 16.20 -6.16
N ILE A 85 -3.39 16.33 -7.29
CA ILE A 85 -2.05 16.91 -7.40
C ILE A 85 -2.14 18.08 -8.40
N LEU A 86 -1.92 19.30 -7.91
CA LEU A 86 -2.10 20.54 -8.68
C LEU A 86 -3.44 20.58 -9.44
N GLY A 87 -4.52 20.13 -8.79
CA GLY A 87 -5.87 20.09 -9.38
C GLY A 87 -6.09 19.00 -10.43
N THR A 88 -5.20 17.99 -10.53
CA THR A 88 -5.39 16.80 -11.37
C THR A 88 -5.58 15.60 -10.43
N GLU A 89 -6.63 14.81 -10.61
CA GLU A 89 -6.82 13.56 -9.85
C GLU A 89 -5.88 12.48 -10.38
N PHE A 90 -5.06 11.90 -9.51
CA PHE A 90 -4.25 10.72 -9.79
C PHE A 90 -4.81 9.54 -9.02
N ARG A 91 -4.99 8.40 -9.69
CA ARG A 91 -5.41 7.13 -9.10
C ARG A 91 -4.26 6.15 -9.15
N ALA A 92 -4.01 5.47 -8.04
CA ALA A 92 -3.01 4.43 -7.98
C ALA A 92 -3.53 3.18 -8.74
N PRO A 93 -2.64 2.35 -9.29
CA PRO A 93 -3.00 1.01 -9.74
C PRO A 93 -3.75 0.26 -8.65
N GLU A 94 -4.78 -0.49 -9.03
CA GLU A 94 -5.51 -1.34 -8.07
C GLU A 94 -4.70 -2.57 -7.68
N LYS A 95 -3.94 -3.10 -8.65
CA LYS A 95 -3.02 -4.23 -8.49
C LYS A 95 -1.59 -3.76 -8.53
N VAL A 96 -0.73 -4.51 -7.86
CA VAL A 96 0.71 -4.25 -7.83
C VAL A 96 1.25 -4.25 -9.27
N PRO A 97 1.82 -3.14 -9.76
CA PRO A 97 2.21 -3.01 -11.16
C PRO A 97 3.43 -3.87 -11.47
N CYS A 98 3.46 -4.48 -12.66
CA CYS A 98 4.64 -5.15 -13.17
C CYS A 98 5.52 -4.16 -13.94
N VAL A 99 6.86 -4.26 -13.80
CA VAL A 99 7.80 -3.34 -14.46
C VAL A 99 7.71 -3.37 -15.99
N THR A 100 7.20 -4.48 -16.57
CA THR A 100 7.01 -4.64 -18.01
C THR A 100 5.70 -4.05 -18.52
N ASP A 101 4.81 -3.63 -17.62
CA ASP A 101 3.52 -3.06 -18.00
C ASP A 101 3.71 -1.71 -18.71
N ALA A 102 2.74 -1.32 -19.52
CA ALA A 102 2.66 0.04 -20.03
C ALA A 102 2.48 1.02 -18.87
N TRP A 103 2.97 2.25 -19.03
CA TRP A 103 2.69 3.28 -18.05
C TRP A 103 1.19 3.55 -17.94
N THR A 104 0.69 3.54 -16.72
CA THR A 104 -0.64 4.04 -16.39
C THR A 104 -0.64 5.57 -16.27
N GLY A 105 -1.79 6.20 -16.03
CA GLY A 105 -1.85 7.61 -15.63
C GLY A 105 -1.26 8.64 -16.60
N THR A 106 -0.99 8.28 -17.86
CA THR A 106 -0.23 9.15 -18.78
C THR A 106 -1.02 10.39 -19.20
N GLN A 107 -2.36 10.34 -19.17
CA GLN A 107 -3.21 11.50 -19.45
C GLN A 107 -3.13 12.53 -18.32
N GLU A 108 -3.14 12.06 -17.07
CA GLU A 108 -3.00 12.85 -15.86
C GLU A 108 -1.60 13.49 -15.79
N ILE A 109 -0.55 12.75 -16.15
CA ILE A 109 0.82 13.29 -16.29
C ILE A 109 0.88 14.39 -17.35
N LYS A 110 0.23 14.20 -18.51
CA LYS A 110 0.17 15.24 -19.56
C LYS A 110 -0.60 16.49 -19.08
N ALA A 111 -1.71 16.31 -18.35
CA ALA A 111 -2.46 17.42 -17.76
C ALA A 111 -1.64 18.17 -16.71
N LEU A 112 -0.92 17.44 -15.85
CA LEU A 112 0.02 18.01 -14.87
C LEU A 112 1.14 18.80 -15.57
N GLN A 113 1.73 18.24 -16.63
CA GLN A 113 2.75 18.94 -17.43
C GLN A 113 2.24 20.29 -17.95
N GLY A 114 1.02 20.36 -18.50
CA GLY A 114 0.45 21.62 -19.00
C GLY A 114 0.36 22.69 -17.91
N LYS A 115 -0.02 22.29 -16.69
CA LYS A 115 -0.07 23.18 -15.53
C LYS A 115 1.30 23.66 -15.08
N ILE A 116 2.29 22.78 -15.11
CA ILE A 116 3.69 23.14 -14.82
C ILE A 116 4.21 24.13 -15.87
N GLN A 117 3.98 23.86 -17.16
CA GLN A 117 4.45 24.70 -18.26
C GLN A 117 3.86 26.11 -18.25
N ASN A 118 2.63 26.28 -17.74
CA ASN A 118 2.02 27.60 -17.55
C ASN A 118 2.78 28.47 -16.55
N VAL A 119 3.47 27.87 -15.58
CA VAL A 119 4.26 28.58 -14.55
C VAL A 119 5.74 28.60 -14.93
N PHE A 120 6.28 27.46 -15.35
CA PHE A 120 7.68 27.25 -15.70
C PHE A 120 7.80 26.85 -17.16
N ARG A 121 7.87 27.83 -18.06
CA ARG A 121 7.88 27.61 -19.52
C ARG A 121 8.99 26.67 -20.01
N GLN A 122 10.10 26.59 -19.28
CA GLN A 122 11.26 25.77 -19.64
C GLN A 122 11.21 24.33 -19.08
N ARG A 123 10.15 23.98 -18.34
CA ARG A 123 10.04 22.65 -17.71
C ARG A 123 9.03 21.78 -18.43
N ARG A 124 9.33 20.49 -18.57
CA ARG A 124 8.48 19.52 -19.29
C ARG A 124 8.67 18.10 -18.79
N ILE A 125 7.73 17.22 -19.09
CA ILE A 125 7.79 15.79 -18.80
C ILE A 125 7.90 15.02 -20.12
N ARG A 126 8.99 14.28 -20.29
CA ARG A 126 9.17 13.30 -21.37
C ARG A 126 8.64 11.95 -20.88
N ILE A 127 7.89 11.25 -21.72
CA ILE A 127 7.42 9.89 -21.48
C ILE A 127 7.93 9.01 -22.63
N THR A 128 8.60 7.92 -22.30
CA THR A 128 8.99 6.83 -23.21
C THR A 128 8.49 5.50 -22.63
N ASP A 129 8.63 4.38 -23.34
CA ASP A 129 8.21 3.08 -22.82
C ASP A 129 8.98 2.65 -21.56
N SER A 130 10.22 3.13 -21.41
CA SER A 130 11.14 2.76 -20.34
C SER A 130 11.32 3.83 -19.26
N ALA A 131 10.87 5.07 -19.47
CA ALA A 131 11.09 6.16 -18.52
C ALA A 131 10.02 7.26 -18.55
N MET A 132 9.87 7.95 -17.41
CA MET A 132 9.31 9.30 -17.37
C MET A 132 10.33 10.24 -16.75
N GLU A 133 10.61 11.36 -17.42
CA GLU A 133 11.65 12.31 -17.02
C GLU A 133 11.08 13.71 -16.97
N TYR A 134 11.27 14.38 -15.84
CA TYR A 134 10.94 15.79 -15.66
C TYR A 134 12.21 16.62 -15.81
N LEU A 135 12.17 17.49 -16.82
CA LEU A 135 13.32 18.14 -17.43
C LEU A 135 13.20 19.65 -17.29
N GLU A 136 14.35 20.33 -17.18
CA GLU A 136 14.46 21.80 -17.17
C GLU A 136 15.47 22.31 -18.19
N GLY A 137 15.09 23.38 -18.88
CA GLY A 137 15.97 24.17 -19.74
C GLY A 137 16.32 23.50 -21.07
N GLU A 138 17.08 24.21 -21.90
CA GLU A 138 17.49 23.76 -23.23
C GLU A 138 18.45 22.57 -23.19
N LYS A 139 19.27 22.48 -22.15
CA LYS A 139 20.17 21.34 -21.91
C LYS A 139 19.45 20.09 -21.40
N GLU A 140 18.13 20.18 -21.19
CA GLU A 140 17.27 19.09 -20.75
C GLU A 140 17.78 18.42 -19.46
N THR A 141 18.07 19.22 -18.44
CA THR A 141 18.55 18.69 -17.16
C THR A 141 17.42 17.92 -16.48
N VAL A 142 17.65 16.64 -16.17
CA VAL A 142 16.68 15.80 -15.46
C VAL A 142 16.66 16.19 -13.98
N LEU A 143 15.56 16.77 -13.52
CA LEU A 143 15.29 17.10 -12.12
C LEU A 143 14.76 15.88 -11.35
N LEU A 144 13.83 15.15 -11.98
CA LEU A 144 13.23 13.91 -11.48
C LEU A 144 13.11 12.90 -12.62
N GLY A 145 13.29 11.62 -12.35
CA GLY A 145 13.05 10.59 -13.35
C GLY A 145 12.71 9.23 -12.77
N ILE A 146 11.75 8.54 -13.36
CA ILE A 146 11.47 7.12 -13.08
C ILE A 146 11.88 6.28 -14.29
N TYR A 147 12.58 5.17 -14.03
CA TYR A 147 13.16 4.32 -15.05
C TYR A 147 12.82 2.86 -14.76
N LYS A 148 12.31 2.13 -15.75
CA LYS A 148 12.10 0.68 -15.67
C LYS A 148 13.43 -0.06 -15.77
N ASN A 149 13.66 -0.98 -14.84
CA ASN A 149 14.75 -1.95 -14.90
C ASN A 149 14.15 -3.36 -14.93
N THR A 150 13.81 -3.79 -16.15
CA THR A 150 13.16 -5.08 -16.43
C THR A 150 14.00 -6.27 -16.00
N ALA A 151 15.32 -6.19 -16.08
CA ALA A 151 16.23 -7.26 -15.66
C ALA A 151 16.13 -7.56 -14.16
N SER A 152 15.85 -6.54 -13.34
CA SER A 152 15.76 -6.66 -11.88
C SER A 152 14.33 -6.67 -11.34
N GLY A 153 13.31 -6.52 -12.21
CA GLY A 153 11.93 -6.37 -11.76
C GLY A 153 11.68 -5.07 -10.96
N SER A 154 12.47 -4.02 -11.18
CA SER A 154 12.44 -2.82 -10.32
C SER A 154 12.35 -1.52 -11.12
N TYR A 155 11.89 -0.48 -10.46
CA TYR A 155 12.01 0.90 -10.93
C TYR A 155 13.17 1.60 -10.24
N ARG A 156 13.83 2.51 -10.94
CA ARG A 156 14.73 3.50 -10.34
C ARG A 156 14.06 4.86 -10.36
N LEU A 157 13.86 5.46 -9.20
CA LEU A 157 13.53 6.88 -9.05
C LEU A 157 14.84 7.67 -8.83
N SER A 158 15.02 8.74 -9.60
CA SER A 158 16.12 9.70 -9.47
C SER A 158 15.58 11.03 -9.00
N ILE A 159 16.23 11.62 -8.00
CA ILE A 159 15.91 12.94 -7.45
C ILE A 159 17.16 13.81 -7.47
N ARG A 160 17.10 14.95 -8.17
CA ARG A 160 18.18 15.96 -8.30
C ARG A 160 17.75 17.37 -7.88
N THR A 161 16.50 17.53 -7.44
CA THR A 161 15.92 18.82 -7.08
C THR A 161 15.48 18.84 -5.61
N ALA A 162 15.32 20.03 -5.07
CA ALA A 162 14.71 20.22 -3.76
C ALA A 162 13.21 19.85 -3.83
N LEU A 163 12.72 19.19 -2.79
CA LEU A 163 11.32 18.80 -2.67
C LEU A 163 10.70 19.47 -1.47
N ASP A 164 9.56 20.11 -1.68
CA ASP A 164 8.83 20.82 -0.64
C ASP A 164 7.35 20.46 -0.60
N LYS A 165 6.91 19.91 0.54
CA LYS A 165 5.51 19.58 0.76
C LYS A 165 4.66 20.82 1.06
N SER A 166 5.26 21.88 1.62
CA SER A 166 4.58 23.12 1.99
C SER A 166 5.29 24.29 1.34
N SER A 167 4.66 24.99 0.39
CA SER A 167 5.27 26.14 -0.33
C SER A 167 5.72 27.32 0.54
N THR A 168 5.68 27.17 1.86
CA THR A 168 6.16 28.11 2.87
C THR A 168 7.61 27.85 3.30
N GLU A 169 8.16 26.65 3.08
CA GLU A 169 9.51 26.29 3.56
C GLU A 169 10.60 26.53 2.50
N LEU A 170 10.30 26.30 1.22
CA LEU A 170 11.19 26.53 0.08
C LEU A 170 10.51 27.37 -1.00
N ASN A 171 11.20 27.56 -2.13
CA ASN A 171 10.67 28.32 -3.26
C ASN A 171 9.54 27.55 -3.98
N GLN A 172 8.72 28.29 -4.74
CA GLN A 172 7.59 27.74 -5.50
C GLN A 172 7.98 26.57 -6.43
N ALA A 173 9.20 26.57 -6.98
CA ALA A 173 9.66 25.49 -7.85
C ALA A 173 9.78 24.16 -7.10
N ALA A 174 10.26 24.17 -5.84
CA ALA A 174 10.37 22.96 -5.03
C ALA A 174 9.00 22.32 -4.71
N SER A 175 7.94 23.12 -4.59
CA SER A 175 6.57 22.60 -4.39
C SER A 175 5.99 21.97 -5.66
N TYR A 176 6.28 22.54 -6.83
CA TYR A 176 5.90 21.94 -8.11
C TYR A 176 6.70 20.67 -8.40
N ASP A 177 7.99 20.66 -8.05
CA ASP A 177 8.85 19.49 -8.17
C ASP A 177 8.36 18.37 -7.25
N TYR A 178 7.96 18.69 -6.03
CA TYR A 178 7.30 17.75 -5.13
C TYR A 178 5.97 17.21 -5.70
N ALA A 179 5.18 18.04 -6.38
CA ALA A 179 3.98 17.58 -7.06
C ALA A 179 4.28 16.56 -8.17
N VAL A 180 5.34 16.79 -8.97
CA VAL A 180 5.80 15.82 -9.98
C VAL A 180 6.31 14.54 -9.33
N PHE A 181 7.10 14.66 -8.27
CA PHE A 181 7.56 13.52 -7.48
C PHE A 181 6.39 12.64 -7.02
N ARG A 182 5.37 13.24 -6.41
CA ARG A 182 4.15 12.51 -6.00
C ARG A 182 3.49 11.83 -7.20
N ALA A 183 3.27 12.54 -8.30
CA ALA A 183 2.63 12.00 -9.49
C ALA A 183 3.38 10.79 -10.09
N PHE A 184 4.70 10.78 -10.00
CA PHE A 184 5.52 9.64 -10.39
C PHE A 184 5.32 8.42 -9.47
N LEU A 185 5.16 8.61 -8.16
CA LEU A 185 4.90 7.48 -7.25
C LEU A 185 3.60 6.73 -7.57
N TYR A 186 2.58 7.46 -8.04
CA TYR A 186 1.32 6.86 -8.52
C TYR A 186 1.50 5.93 -9.74
N GLN A 187 2.70 5.89 -10.35
CA GLN A 187 3.01 4.94 -11.43
C GLN A 187 3.69 3.65 -10.94
N LEU A 188 4.15 3.61 -9.69
CA LEU A 188 5.08 2.59 -9.22
C LEU A 188 4.48 1.61 -8.21
N THR A 189 3.40 2.00 -7.53
CA THR A 189 2.87 1.29 -6.35
C THR A 189 1.37 1.49 -6.19
N THR A 190 0.69 0.54 -5.57
CA THR A 190 -0.70 0.65 -5.09
C THR A 190 -0.82 1.46 -3.79
N THR A 191 0.32 1.79 -3.16
CA THR A 191 0.48 2.48 -1.88
C THR A 191 1.38 3.73 -1.98
N PRO A 192 1.04 4.71 -2.85
CA PRO A 192 1.89 5.87 -3.08
C PRO A 192 2.04 6.76 -1.84
N ASP A 193 1.09 6.74 -0.92
CA ASP A 193 1.12 7.41 0.38
C ASP A 193 2.25 6.90 1.30
N TYR A 194 2.42 5.58 1.40
CA TYR A 194 3.54 5.01 2.15
C TYR A 194 4.88 5.31 1.48
N LEU A 195 4.93 5.18 0.15
CA LEU A 195 6.15 5.42 -0.62
C LEU A 195 6.57 6.91 -0.58
N GLU A 196 5.60 7.82 -0.62
CA GLU A 196 5.80 9.26 -0.45
C GLU A 196 6.45 9.56 0.89
N ASP A 197 5.86 9.09 2.00
CA ASP A 197 6.40 9.34 3.33
C ASP A 197 7.81 8.77 3.51
N ALA A 198 8.04 7.56 3.03
CA ALA A 198 9.32 6.88 3.17
C ALA A 198 10.43 7.56 2.37
N ILE A 199 10.21 7.84 1.09
CA ILE A 199 11.22 8.46 0.23
C ILE A 199 11.41 9.93 0.62
N TYR A 200 10.34 10.68 0.88
CA TYR A 200 10.45 12.09 1.23
C TYR A 200 11.18 12.29 2.57
N SER A 201 10.87 11.50 3.60
CA SER A 201 11.58 11.57 4.87
C SER A 201 13.05 11.19 4.74
N SER A 202 13.38 10.16 3.94
CA SER A 202 14.79 9.82 3.65
C SER A 202 15.50 10.94 2.89
N TRP A 203 14.82 11.63 1.98
CA TRP A 203 15.39 12.74 1.20
C TRP A 203 15.64 13.99 2.05
N ARG A 204 14.80 14.24 3.07
CA ARG A 204 14.94 15.35 4.04
C ARG A 204 15.85 15.02 5.23
N GLU A 205 16.61 13.93 5.15
CA GLU A 205 17.54 13.45 6.19
C GLU A 205 16.90 12.93 7.50
N ASP A 206 15.57 12.99 7.65
CA ASP A 206 14.85 12.36 8.77
C ASP A 206 14.95 10.82 8.73
N ASN A 207 14.84 10.26 7.52
CA ASN A 207 14.89 8.82 7.21
C ASN A 207 14.10 7.91 8.19
N ARG A 208 12.84 8.24 8.48
CA ARG A 208 11.99 7.54 9.48
C ARG A 208 11.82 6.04 9.22
N TRP A 209 11.91 5.63 7.96
CA TRP A 209 11.77 4.25 7.52
C TRP A 209 13.10 3.48 7.50
N ASN A 210 14.21 4.15 7.85
CA ASN A 210 15.55 3.57 7.84
C ASN A 210 15.96 3.01 6.47
N ILE A 211 15.56 3.71 5.38
CA ILE A 211 15.99 3.37 4.03
C ILE A 211 17.50 3.51 3.96
N ASN A 212 18.17 2.47 3.47
CA ASN A 212 19.62 2.43 3.41
C ASN A 212 20.11 1.69 2.16
N ARG A 213 21.44 1.57 2.04
CA ARG A 213 22.11 0.98 0.88
C ARG A 213 22.26 -0.54 0.96
N MET A 214 22.21 -1.09 2.18
CA MET A 214 22.53 -2.48 2.47
C MET A 214 21.29 -3.37 2.30
N ASN A 215 20.22 -2.99 2.99
CA ASN A 215 19.00 -3.79 3.13
C ASN A 215 17.82 -3.09 2.48
N GLY A 216 16.95 -3.88 1.86
CA GLY A 216 15.67 -3.39 1.36
C GLY A 216 14.71 -3.15 2.51
N VAL A 217 13.98 -2.04 2.46
CA VAL A 217 12.95 -1.70 3.42
C VAL A 217 11.60 -1.89 2.76
N TRP A 218 10.71 -2.65 3.40
CA TRP A 218 9.34 -2.81 2.95
C TRP A 218 8.51 -1.58 3.29
N VAL A 219 7.95 -0.95 2.26
CA VAL A 219 7.09 0.23 2.33
C VAL A 219 5.81 -0.09 1.55
N GLY A 220 4.72 -0.36 2.27
CA GLY A 220 3.48 -0.80 1.62
C GLY A 220 3.67 -2.10 0.83
N ASP A 221 3.36 -2.07 -0.47
CA ASP A 221 3.52 -3.19 -1.40
C ASP A 221 4.91 -3.29 -2.07
N SER A 222 5.84 -2.40 -1.72
CA SER A 222 7.09 -2.18 -2.44
C SER A 222 8.30 -2.29 -1.51
N MET A 223 9.37 -2.92 -2.00
CA MET A 223 10.67 -2.90 -1.34
C MET A 223 11.51 -1.74 -1.88
N VAL A 224 12.09 -0.94 -0.98
CA VAL A 224 12.84 0.27 -1.33
C VAL A 224 14.29 0.16 -0.86
N LYS A 225 15.24 0.54 -1.73
CA LYS A 225 16.67 0.68 -1.41
C LYS A 225 17.18 2.02 -1.89
N TYR A 226 18.14 2.59 -1.17
CA TYR A 226 18.82 3.82 -1.58
C TYR A 226 20.21 3.53 -2.15
N SER A 227 20.64 4.34 -3.13
CA SER A 227 22.04 4.44 -3.52
C SER A 227 22.38 5.90 -3.80
N ALA A 228 23.59 6.34 -3.42
CA ALA A 228 24.04 7.67 -3.75
C ALA A 228 24.42 7.76 -5.24
N GLY A 229 23.96 8.83 -5.89
CA GLY A 229 24.44 9.28 -7.18
C GLY A 229 25.23 10.59 -7.03
N ASP A 230 25.94 10.96 -8.09
CA ASP A 230 26.64 12.25 -8.16
C ASP A 230 25.64 13.42 -8.18
N GLY A 231 25.47 14.07 -7.01
CA GLY A 231 24.45 15.09 -6.77
C GLY A 231 23.00 14.60 -6.89
N CYS A 232 22.76 13.28 -6.80
CA CYS A 232 21.45 12.66 -6.95
C CYS A 232 21.15 11.64 -5.85
N GLY A 233 19.88 11.57 -5.43
CA GLY A 233 19.35 10.41 -4.73
C GLY A 233 18.76 9.41 -5.71
N TYR A 234 19.21 8.15 -5.66
CA TYR A 234 18.60 7.06 -6.39
C TYR A 234 17.87 6.12 -5.42
N PHE A 235 16.58 5.92 -5.67
CA PHE A 235 15.75 4.94 -4.97
C PHE A 235 15.40 3.81 -5.93
N HIS A 236 15.74 2.58 -5.56
CA HIS A 236 15.34 1.37 -6.29
C HIS A 236 14.09 0.82 -5.61
N ILE A 237 13.03 0.65 -6.39
CA ILE A 237 11.68 0.33 -5.92
C ILE A 237 11.25 -0.95 -6.62
N CYS A 238 11.17 -2.04 -5.86
CA CYS A 238 10.70 -3.33 -6.35
C CYS A 238 9.27 -3.55 -5.86
N PRO A 239 8.23 -3.36 -6.69
CA PRO A 239 6.87 -3.72 -6.33
C PRO A 239 6.72 -5.26 -6.31
N GLY A 240 5.89 -5.80 -5.42
CA GLY A 240 5.36 -7.15 -5.63
C GLY A 240 6.20 -8.34 -5.19
N GLY A 241 6.96 -8.24 -4.11
CA GLY A 241 7.65 -9.40 -3.49
C GLY A 241 6.99 -9.88 -2.19
N GLN A 242 7.41 -11.06 -1.70
CA GLN A 242 6.99 -11.57 -0.40
C GLN A 242 7.76 -10.84 0.72
N LYS A 243 7.03 -10.40 1.75
CA LYS A 243 7.57 -9.78 2.96
C LYS A 243 8.19 -10.81 3.90
#